data_AF-A0A944JK38-F1
#
_entry.id   AF-A0A944JK38-F1
#
_cell.length_a   1.000
_cell.length_b   1.000
_cell.length_c   1.000
_cell.angle_alpha   90.00
_cell.angle_beta   90.00
_cell.angle_gamma   90.00
#
_symmetry.space_group_name_H-M   'P 1'
#
loop_
_entity.id
_entity.type
_entity.pdbx_description
1 polymer ?
#
loop_
_entity_poly.entity_id
_entity_poly.type
_entity_poly.pdbx_seq_one_letter_code
_entity_poly.pdbx_strand_id
1 'polypeptide(L)'
;MRDLPVTAPADGLRAHSAALRSHAERLRRAAGDLRWQGPRADAFRAEVTTLADRCTTAAGGLDLAAAQLVGKPPGRSTRGAGKGAGRSPGRRPR
;
A
#
# COMPACT_ATOMS: atom_id res chain seq x y z
N MET A 1 -9.33 28.46 3.92
CA MET A 1 -9.08 27.34 4.85
C MET A 1 -8.67 26.17 3.96
N ARG A 2 -7.47 25.59 4.18
CA ARG A 2 -6.69 24.86 3.15
C ARG A 2 -7.31 23.50 2.79
N ASP A 3 -7.78 23.35 1.55
CA ASP A 3 -7.86 22.05 0.87
C ASP A 3 -6.42 21.61 0.56
N LEU A 4 -5.92 20.63 1.30
CA LEU A 4 -4.69 19.93 0.91
C LEU A 4 -5.01 19.09 -0.33
N PRO A 5 -4.18 19.11 -1.39
CA PRO A 5 -4.43 18.28 -2.55
C PRO A 5 -4.46 16.83 -2.08
N VAL A 6 -5.59 16.14 -2.30
CA VAL A 6 -5.65 14.69 -2.19
C VAL A 6 -4.65 14.17 -3.22
N THR A 7 -3.44 13.90 -2.77
CA THR A 7 -2.44 13.17 -3.55
C THR A 7 -3.11 11.88 -4.00
N ALA A 8 -2.95 11.51 -5.27
CA ALA A 8 -3.58 10.30 -5.80
C ALA A 8 -3.30 9.14 -4.83
N PRO A 9 -4.27 8.24 -4.56
CA PRO A 9 -4.09 7.17 -3.57
C PRO A 9 -2.77 6.39 -3.72
N ALA A 10 -2.27 6.23 -4.95
CA ALA A 10 -0.95 5.67 -5.24
C ALA A 10 0.23 6.50 -4.68
N ASP A 11 0.17 7.84 -4.76
CA ASP A 11 1.20 8.73 -4.22
C ASP A 11 1.20 8.72 -2.69
N GLY A 12 0.04 8.61 -2.05
CA GLY A 12 -0.07 8.41 -0.60
C GLY A 12 0.61 7.11 -0.16
N LEU A 13 0.35 6.00 -0.86
CA LEU A 13 1.00 4.71 -0.58
C LEU A 13 2.51 4.76 -0.79
N ARG A 14 2.99 5.42 -1.86
CA ARG A 14 4.43 5.64 -2.09
C ARG A 14 5.08 6.47 -0.99
N ALA A 15 4.41 7.52 -0.51
CA ALA A 15 4.90 8.32 0.60
C ALA A 15 5.02 7.51 1.89
N HIS A 16 4.03 6.66 2.19
CA HIS A 16 4.09 5.75 3.33
C HIS A 16 5.19 4.69 3.17
N SER A 17 5.40 4.15 1.97
CA SER A 17 6.49 3.22 1.69
C SER A 17 7.86 3.86 1.92
N ALA A 18 8.06 5.09 1.45
CA ALA A 18 9.28 5.86 1.67
C ALA A 18 9.52 6.14 3.16
N ALA A 19 8.47 6.48 3.91
CA ALA A 19 8.56 6.69 5.36
C ALA A 19 8.99 5.41 6.11
N LEU A 20 8.43 4.25 5.74
CA LEU A 20 8.82 2.96 6.33
C LEU A 20 10.28 2.60 6.03
N ARG A 21 10.75 2.83 4.80
CA ARG A 21 12.16 2.61 4.45
C ARG A 21 13.09 3.53 5.23
N SER A 22 12.74 4.81 5.36
CA SER A 22 13.52 5.74 6.16
C SER A 22 13.56 5.34 7.63
N HIS A 23 12.46 4.80 8.17
CA HIS A 23 12.43 4.26 9.53
C HIS A 23 13.33 3.03 9.70
N ALA A 24 13.29 2.08 8.77
CA ALA A 24 14.16 0.91 8.76
C ALA A 24 15.65 1.29 8.76
N GLU A 25 16.04 2.26 7.93
CA GLU A 25 17.41 2.77 7.88
C GLU A 25 17.83 3.48 9.17
N ARG A 26 16.94 4.26 9.78
CA ARG A 26 17.21 4.90 11.09
C ARG A 26 17.40 3.87 12.19
N LEU A 27 16.60 2.81 12.21
CA LEU A 27 16.74 1.71 13.16
C LEU A 27 18.10 1.02 13.01
N ARG A 28 18.50 0.70 11.78
CA ARG A 28 19.81 0.08 11.48
C ARG A 28 20.98 0.96 11.92
N ARG A 29 20.92 2.27 11.63
CA ARG A 29 21.96 3.23 12.06
C ARG A 29 22.05 3.33 13.58
N ALA A 30 20.92 3.52 14.26
CA ALA A 30 20.88 3.59 15.72
C ALA A 30 21.41 2.30 16.37
N ALA A 31 21.12 1.13 15.80
CA ALA A 31 21.69 -0.13 16.25
C ALA A 31 23.19 -0.24 15.99
N GLY A 32 23.68 0.30 14.88
CA GLY A 32 25.11 0.36 14.54
C GLY A 32 25.90 1.28 15.47
N ASP A 33 25.33 2.43 15.82
CA ASP A 33 25.96 3.47 16.64
C ASP A 33 26.05 3.12 18.14
N LEU A 34 25.35 2.07 18.57
CA LEU A 34 25.47 1.55 19.94
C LEU A 34 26.90 1.12 20.22
N ARG A 35 27.58 1.84 21.12
CA ARG A 35 28.90 1.46 21.64
C ARG A 35 28.87 0.26 22.58
N TRP A 36 27.68 -0.12 23.01
CA TRP A 36 27.46 -1.31 23.84
C TRP A 36 27.72 -2.59 23.05
N GLN A 37 28.48 -3.50 23.66
CA GLN A 37 28.96 -4.75 23.07
C GLN A 37 28.63 -5.94 23.97
N GLY A 38 28.65 -7.13 23.38
CA GLY A 38 28.42 -8.42 24.03
C GLY A 38 27.16 -9.12 23.53
N PRO A 39 26.90 -10.36 23.98
CA PRO A 39 25.86 -11.22 23.40
C PRO A 39 24.46 -10.61 23.42
N ARG A 40 24.17 -9.79 24.44
CA ARG A 40 22.89 -9.08 24.57
C ARG A 40 22.77 -7.90 23.60
N ALA A 41 23.88 -7.24 23.28
CA ALA A 41 23.92 -6.22 22.23
C ALA A 41 23.74 -6.85 20.85
N ASP A 42 24.32 -8.03 20.61
CA ASP A 42 24.14 -8.77 19.35
C ASP A 42 22.69 -9.23 19.17
N ALA A 43 22.06 -9.77 20.22
CA ALA A 43 20.64 -10.11 20.21
C ALA A 43 19.76 -8.88 19.90
N PHE A 44 20.05 -7.74 20.53
CA PHE A 44 19.34 -6.49 20.25
C PHE A 44 19.52 -6.04 18.79
N ARG A 45 20.74 -6.08 18.25
CA ARG A 45 21.01 -5.75 16.84
C ARG A 45 20.26 -6.68 15.89
N ALA A 46 20.15 -7.97 16.22
CA ALA A 46 19.39 -8.95 15.44
C ALA A 46 17.89 -8.67 15.46
N GLU A 47 17.32 -8.31 16.62
CA GLU A 47 15.92 -7.89 16.74
C GLU A 47 15.63 -6.62 15.94
N VAL A 48 16.51 -5.62 16.02
CA VAL A 48 16.37 -4.37 15.25
C VAL A 48 16.47 -4.64 13.74
N THR A 49 17.37 -5.53 13.32
CA THR A 49 17.47 -5.95 11.91
C THR A 49 16.18 -6.61 11.45
N THR A 50 15.64 -7.53 12.24
CA THR A 50 14.35 -8.19 11.95
C THR A 50 13.21 -7.18 11.82
N LEU A 51 13.17 -6.17 12.70
CA LEU A 51 12.16 -5.11 12.63
C LEU A 51 12.32 -4.25 11.37
N ALA A 52 13.56 -3.86 11.03
CA ALA A 52 13.86 -3.10 9.82
C ALA A 52 13.48 -3.87 8.54
N ASP A 53 13.67 -5.19 8.52
CA ASP A 53 13.29 -6.04 7.40
C ASP A 53 11.76 -6.16 7.25
N ARG A 54 11.03 -6.23 8.37
CA ARG A 54 9.55 -6.15 8.36
C ARG A 54 9.06 -4.81 7.81
N CYS A 55 9.67 -3.70 8.21
CA CYS A 55 9.35 -2.37 7.66
C CYS A 55 9.62 -2.30 6.14
N THR A 56 10.74 -2.87 5.69
CA THR A 56 11.10 -2.92 4.26
C THR A 56 10.10 -3.78 3.46
N THR A 57 9.68 -4.91 4.02
CA THR A 57 8.68 -5.80 3.42
C THR A 57 7.32 -5.11 3.30
N ALA A 58 6.87 -4.44 4.37
CA ALA A 58 5.64 -3.64 4.35
C ALA A 58 5.71 -2.51 3.30
N ALA A 59 6.85 -1.82 3.19
CA ALA A 59 7.05 -0.81 2.15
C ALA A 59 6.95 -1.40 0.73
N GLY A 60 7.51 -2.59 0.49
CA GLY A 60 7.36 -3.30 -0.78
C GLY A 60 5.89 -3.60 -1.10
N GLY A 61 5.11 -4.04 -0.10
CA GLY A 61 3.67 -4.25 -0.25
C GLY A 61 2.89 -2.98 -0.61
N LEU A 62 3.26 -1.84 -0.02
CA LEU A 62 2.65 -0.54 -0.36
C LEU A 62 3.00 -0.09 -1.77
N ASP A 63 4.23 -0.28 -2.23
CA ASP A 63 4.63 0.04 -3.61
C ASP A 63 3.91 -0.83 -4.63
N LEU A 64 3.75 -2.12 -4.35
CA LEU A 64 2.95 -3.02 -5.18
C LEU A 64 1.50 -2.53 -5.23
N ALA A 65 0.89 -2.21 -4.10
CA ALA A 65 -0.46 -1.68 -4.06
C ALA A 65 -0.58 -0.35 -4.84
N ALA A 66 0.40 0.55 -4.72
CA ALA A 66 0.45 1.78 -5.50
C ALA A 66 0.53 1.53 -7.01
N ALA A 67 1.36 0.57 -7.44
CA ALA A 67 1.47 0.17 -8.85
C ALA A 67 0.15 -0.39 -9.39
N GLN A 68 -0.56 -1.21 -8.60
CA GLN A 68 -1.88 -1.75 -8.96
C GLN A 68 -2.95 -0.66 -9.11
N LEU A 69 -2.86 0.43 -8.33
CA LEU A 69 -3.78 1.57 -8.44
C LEU A 69 -3.51 2.41 -9.69
N VAL A 70 -2.26 2.54 -10.12
CA VAL A 70 -1.91 3.24 -11.37
C VAL A 70 -2.26 2.39 -12.60
N GLY A 71 -2.10 1.07 -12.52
CA GLY A 71 -2.46 0.13 -13.59
C GLY A 71 -3.96 -0.14 -13.74
N LYS A 72 -4.80 0.35 -12.80
CA LYS A 72 -6.26 0.24 -12.86
C LYS A 72 -6.83 1.42 -13.66
N PRO A 73 -7.36 1.23 -14.88
CA PRO A 73 -8.09 2.30 -15.55
C PRO A 73 -9.31 2.71 -14.71
N PRO A 74 -9.65 4.01 -14.61
CA PRO A 74 -10.80 4.48 -13.85
C PRO A 74 -12.09 4.10 -14.61
N GLY A 75 -12.64 2.92 -14.33
CA GLY A 75 -13.90 2.53 -14.96
C GLY A 75 -14.27 1.08 -14.77
N ARG A 76 -14.94 0.76 -13.67
CA ARG A 76 -16.18 -0.05 -13.65
C ARG A 76 -16.74 -0.10 -12.23
N SER A 77 -17.31 1.02 -11.77
CA SER A 77 -18.34 0.98 -10.73
C SER A 77 -19.66 0.64 -11.43
N THR A 78 -19.98 -0.64 -11.59
CA THR A 78 -21.36 -1.03 -11.90
C THR A 78 -22.14 -1.11 -10.59
N ARG A 79 -22.43 0.06 -10.02
CA ARG A 79 -23.50 0.25 -9.05
C ARG A 79 -24.59 1.09 -9.73
N GLY A 80 -25.72 0.46 -10.04
CA GLY A 80 -27.00 1.17 -10.13
C GLY A 80 -27.77 1.08 -11.45
N ALA A 81 -28.80 0.23 -11.42
CA ALA A 81 -30.18 0.56 -11.81
C ALA A 81 -30.48 0.97 -13.26
N GLY A 82 -31.15 0.07 -13.96
CA GLY A 82 -31.95 0.34 -15.15
C GLY A 82 -33.16 -0.59 -15.21
N LYS A 83 -34.11 -0.39 -14.29
CA LYS A 83 -35.46 -0.95 -14.34
C LYS A 83 -36.17 -0.41 -15.58
N GLY A 84 -36.49 -1.28 -16.53
CA GLY A 84 -37.22 -0.93 -17.75
C GLY A 84 -38.13 -2.07 -18.18
N ALA A 85 -39.38 -2.00 -17.72
CA ALA A 85 -40.48 -2.85 -18.17
C ALA A 85 -40.76 -2.65 -19.67
N GLY A 86 -41.22 -3.68 -20.39
CA GLY A 86 -41.78 -3.46 -21.73
C GLY A 86 -42.01 -4.70 -22.60
N ARG A 87 -43.14 -5.39 -22.36
CA ARG A 87 -44.06 -5.98 -23.37
C ARG A 87 -43.51 -6.87 -24.50
N SER A 88 -43.94 -8.15 -24.46
CA SER A 88 -44.40 -8.99 -25.59
C SER A 88 -45.34 -8.23 -26.56
N PRO A 89 -45.73 -8.71 -27.78
CA PRO A 89 -45.76 -10.11 -28.23
C PRO A 89 -45.54 -10.41 -29.76
N GLY A 90 -45.56 -11.70 -30.13
CA GLY A 90 -45.86 -12.20 -31.48
C GLY A 90 -44.63 -12.48 -32.36
N ARG A 91 -44.58 -13.49 -33.23
CA ARG A 91 -45.56 -14.41 -33.81
C ARG A 91 -44.82 -15.70 -34.26
N ARG A 92 -45.53 -16.83 -34.27
CA ARG A 92 -45.28 -18.05 -35.09
C ARG A 92 -45.25 -17.68 -36.61
N PRO A 93 -44.99 -18.57 -37.60
CA PRO A 93 -44.86 -20.06 -37.63
C PRO A 93 -43.57 -20.52 -38.38
N ARG A 94 -43.20 -21.81 -38.48
CA ARG A 94 -43.89 -23.00 -39.03
C ARG A 94 -43.42 -24.27 -38.34
#